data_AF-A0A1S3P0I8-F1
#
_entry.id   AF-A0A1S3P0I8-F1
#
_cell.length_a   1.000
_cell.length_b   1.000
_cell.length_c   1.000
_cell.angle_alpha   90.00
_cell.angle_beta   90.00
_cell.angle_gamma   90.00
#
_symmetry.space_group_name_H-M   'P 1'
#
loop_
_entity.id
_entity.type
_entity.pdbx_description
1 polymer ?
#
loop_
_entity_poly.entity_id
_entity_poly.type
_entity_poly.pdbx_seq_one_letter_code
_entity_poly.pdbx_strand_id
1 'polypeptide(L)'
;MSSISSVHLGFALEDTMQSKTKGIWMWCVPHPEKSDHTLVLLDTEGLGDVEKGDSKNDAWIFSLAILLSSTLVYNSRGTIDNDAVEKLQYVNELTEMIKVKSTTDNEEEGEGTQFKQFFPNFVWTVREFTLKLEIDGREITPDQYLENSLRLKKGTSKKINDYNFLRECIQNFFPSRKCFVFPSPTTPDNMHRLDSMDEAELSESFREVVDTFRRFIFQESPMKTVIGGHTLTGEMLRHLVTTYVETIAKGNVPCLENAVLAMAKIENQAAVDEGLAVYQKGMEDVKVLFPVDINQLSENHLHSEAKATQAFMKRSFKDENEEFLKALVGAISNHSADLFIQNKDASEKKCKALLENLSAKMDQGMKEGRYATPGGYELYCNHHDNIVAQYRAEPNKGVRAEEFLEQFLKGKSAESNSILQADKKLTENEKKIQAEKKKTAELEQEKAAFKEQKAEIERRIENIGKGQEKYLKEMKKKMEKERKQQQQEFDRTLDRRMQEQEDLPEKAELMRQEIEEIKKMNQLEMDAITQNQKALLHVYKRKAAEHKKQMNALMVVLNERSQAHVQVVEPLCMVMTLLCMQHSCDPC
;
A
#
# COMPACT_ATOMS: atom_id res chain seq x y z
N MET A 1 18.01 22.41 21.07
CA MET A 1 17.16 22.31 19.85
C MET A 1 17.69 23.14 18.69
N SER A 2 17.89 24.45 18.84
CA SER A 2 18.42 25.32 17.76
C SER A 2 19.79 24.91 17.23
N SER A 3 20.63 24.31 18.07
CA SER A 3 21.89 23.70 17.62
C SER A 3 21.66 22.53 16.65
N ILE A 4 20.60 21.75 16.80
CA ILE A 4 20.32 20.55 16.02
C ILE A 4 19.71 20.89 14.65
N SER A 5 18.98 22.00 14.53
CA SER A 5 18.28 22.39 13.30
C SER A 5 19.16 23.02 12.23
N SER A 6 20.45 23.29 12.50
CA SER A 6 21.42 23.94 11.58
C SER A 6 21.01 25.33 11.03
N VAL A 7 19.94 25.93 11.56
CA VAL A 7 19.42 27.26 11.17
C VAL A 7 19.45 28.19 12.37
N HIS A 8 20.14 29.33 12.25
CA HIS A 8 20.31 30.33 13.33
C HIS A 8 18.99 30.95 13.84
N LEU A 9 17.90 30.93 13.07
CA LEU A 9 16.55 31.30 13.53
C LEU A 9 15.79 30.07 14.07
N GLY A 10 16.21 29.60 15.25
CA GLY A 10 15.64 28.43 15.89
C GLY A 10 14.34 28.67 16.69
N PHE A 11 13.99 27.74 17.58
CA PHE A 11 12.99 28.00 18.63
C PHE A 11 13.43 29.23 19.44
N ALA A 12 12.48 30.10 19.79
CA ALA A 12 12.79 31.34 20.51
C ALA A 12 13.36 31.03 21.90
N LEU A 13 14.55 31.55 22.19
CA LEU A 13 15.22 31.50 23.50
C LEU A 13 15.09 32.88 24.16
N GLU A 14 15.12 32.96 25.50
CA GLU A 14 15.06 34.26 26.20
C GLU A 14 15.68 34.28 27.61
N ASP A 15 16.03 35.50 28.04
CA ASP A 15 16.87 35.84 29.21
C ASP A 15 16.08 36.19 30.49
N THR A 16 14.77 35.93 30.56
CA THR A 16 13.89 36.36 31.66
C THR A 16 13.26 35.20 32.44
N MET A 17 12.76 35.45 33.66
CA MET A 17 12.22 34.41 34.56
C MET A 17 10.87 33.80 34.12
N GLN A 18 10.27 34.23 32.99
CA GLN A 18 8.97 33.76 32.53
C GLN A 18 9.11 32.64 31.48
N SER A 19 8.36 31.55 31.63
CA SER A 19 8.36 30.47 30.64
C SER A 19 7.68 30.89 29.33
N LYS A 20 8.43 30.86 28.22
CA LYS A 20 7.93 31.22 26.89
C LYS A 20 7.33 30.07 26.08
N THR A 21 7.98 28.92 26.04
CA THR A 21 7.43 27.74 25.37
C THR A 21 6.21 27.27 26.17
N LYS A 22 5.02 27.40 25.60
CA LYS A 22 3.77 26.85 26.14
C LYS A 22 3.37 25.64 25.30
N GLY A 23 3.10 24.51 25.95
CA GLY A 23 2.79 23.23 25.31
C GLY A 23 4.01 22.56 24.65
N ILE A 24 3.82 22.00 23.46
CA ILE A 24 4.85 21.33 22.68
C ILE A 24 4.93 21.99 21.31
N TRP A 25 6.10 22.50 20.96
CA TRP A 25 6.40 23.09 19.66
C TRP A 25 7.09 22.07 18.77
N MET A 26 6.74 22.05 17.49
CA MET A 26 7.27 21.09 16.54
C MET A 26 7.95 21.80 15.38
N TRP A 27 9.11 21.28 14.97
CA TRP A 27 9.81 21.74 13.77
C TRP A 27 10.28 20.55 12.94
N CYS A 28 9.79 20.46 11.71
CA CYS A 28 10.15 19.43 10.76
C CYS A 28 11.21 19.95 9.78
N VAL A 29 12.35 19.27 9.68
CA VAL A 29 13.45 19.59 8.76
C VAL A 29 13.94 18.32 8.06
N PRO A 30 14.48 18.39 6.82
CA PRO A 30 15.13 17.25 6.21
C PRO A 30 16.24 16.71 7.11
N HIS A 31 16.38 15.39 7.21
CA HIS A 31 17.43 14.82 8.05
C HIS A 31 18.81 15.09 7.40
N PRO A 32 19.79 15.63 8.15
CA PRO A 32 21.04 16.13 7.58
C PRO A 32 21.91 15.02 6.97
N GLU A 33 21.80 13.78 7.50
CA GLU A 33 22.58 12.62 7.03
C GLU A 33 21.76 11.57 6.25
N LYS A 34 20.42 11.67 6.21
CA LYS A 34 19.53 10.61 5.69
C LYS A 34 18.51 11.23 4.72
N SER A 35 18.75 11.09 3.41
CA SER A 35 18.03 11.86 2.37
C SER A 35 16.53 11.56 2.24
N ASP A 36 16.09 10.38 2.67
CA ASP A 36 14.71 9.90 2.63
C ASP A 36 13.98 10.06 3.98
N HIS A 37 14.61 10.73 4.95
CA HIS A 37 14.08 10.91 6.30
C HIS A 37 13.78 12.39 6.61
N THR A 38 12.83 12.59 7.53
CA THR A 38 12.56 13.90 8.14
C THR A 38 12.94 13.85 9.62
N LEU A 39 13.73 14.83 10.07
CA LEU A 39 14.00 15.06 11.48
C LEU A 39 12.89 15.95 12.07
N VAL A 40 12.22 15.46 13.10
CA VAL A 40 11.17 16.20 13.81
C VAL A 40 11.69 16.58 15.19
N LEU A 41 11.85 17.87 15.44
CA LEU A 41 12.27 18.41 16.72
C LEU A 41 11.03 18.82 17.52
N LEU A 42 10.87 18.26 18.72
CA LEU A 42 9.78 18.58 19.65
C LEU A 42 10.34 19.32 20.86
N ASP A 43 10.12 20.63 20.92
CA ASP A 43 10.52 21.47 22.05
C ASP A 43 9.35 21.61 23.02
N THR A 44 9.57 21.23 24.28
CA THR A 44 8.50 21.19 25.28
C THR A 44 8.59 22.38 26.22
N GLU A 45 7.45 22.79 26.75
CA GLU A 45 7.37 23.68 27.91
C GLU A 45 8.21 23.17 29.08
N GLY A 46 8.84 24.10 29.81
CA GLY A 46 9.64 23.79 30.98
C GLY A 46 8.79 23.27 32.14
N LEU A 47 9.20 22.12 32.70
CA LEU A 47 8.51 21.47 33.83
C LEU A 47 8.71 22.25 35.14
N GLY A 48 7.68 22.31 35.98
CA GLY A 48 7.78 22.85 37.33
C GLY A 48 7.76 24.38 37.43
N ASP A 49 7.09 25.07 36.49
CA ASP A 49 6.92 26.52 36.55
C ASP A 49 6.01 26.94 37.72
N VAL A 50 6.59 27.72 38.63
CA VAL A 50 5.98 28.14 39.91
C VAL A 50 4.71 28.96 39.72
N GLU A 51 4.57 29.66 38.59
CA GLU A 51 3.39 30.50 38.32
C GLU A 51 2.14 29.70 37.87
N LYS A 52 2.28 28.42 37.52
CA LYS A 52 1.24 27.67 36.79
C LYS A 52 0.31 26.81 37.66
N GLY A 53 0.75 26.35 38.82
CA GLY A 53 -0.08 25.58 39.76
C GLY A 53 -0.68 24.24 39.29
N ASP A 54 -0.51 23.83 38.02
CA ASP A 54 -1.07 22.60 37.46
C ASP A 54 0.02 21.58 37.08
N SER A 55 0.49 20.84 38.08
CA SER A 55 1.47 19.75 37.91
C SER A 55 0.99 18.63 36.98
N LYS A 56 -0.33 18.51 36.76
CA LYS A 56 -0.92 17.47 35.91
C LYS A 56 -0.70 17.77 34.42
N ASN A 57 -0.71 19.03 34.03
CA ASN A 57 -0.41 19.41 32.65
C ASN A 57 1.06 19.13 32.30
N ASP A 58 1.99 19.39 33.22
CA ASP A 58 3.41 19.04 33.06
C ASP A 58 3.61 17.53 32.85
N ALA A 59 2.90 16.71 33.62
CA ALA A 59 2.91 15.26 33.47
C ALA A 59 2.37 14.82 32.08
N TRP A 60 1.33 15.47 31.56
CA TRP A 60 0.82 15.21 30.21
C TRP A 60 1.79 15.63 29.10
N ILE A 61 2.42 16.80 29.22
CA ILE A 61 3.43 17.27 28.26
C ILE A 61 4.60 16.28 28.22
N PHE A 62 5.08 15.85 29.38
CA PHE A 62 6.12 14.84 29.49
C PHE A 62 5.70 13.49 28.88
N SER A 63 4.49 13.02 29.18
CA SER A 63 3.95 11.77 28.61
C SER A 63 3.84 11.85 27.08
N LEU A 64 3.35 12.96 26.54
CA LEU A 64 3.26 13.17 25.09
C LEU A 64 4.64 13.22 24.43
N ALA A 65 5.62 13.87 25.06
CA ALA A 65 7.00 13.89 24.55
C ALA A 65 7.58 12.47 24.42
N ILE A 66 7.30 11.59 25.38
CA ILE A 66 7.68 10.17 25.32
C ILE A 66 6.95 9.45 24.17
N LEU A 67 5.63 9.60 24.10
CA LEU A 67 4.81 8.89 23.12
C LEU A 67 5.18 9.27 21.67
N LEU A 68 5.50 10.53 21.44
CA LEU A 68 5.72 11.08 20.10
C LEU A 68 7.18 11.03 19.62
N SER A 69 8.15 10.95 20.53
CA SER A 69 9.58 10.94 20.18
C SER A 69 10.15 9.53 20.01
N SER A 70 11.20 9.40 19.19
CA SER A 70 12.06 8.20 19.13
C SER A 70 13.30 8.34 20.02
N THR A 71 13.63 9.56 20.43
CA THR A 71 14.69 9.89 21.38
C THR A 71 14.20 11.03 22.26
N LEU A 72 14.15 10.79 23.58
CA LEU A 72 13.79 11.80 24.57
C LEU A 72 15.07 12.42 25.11
N VAL A 73 15.21 13.73 24.94
CA VAL A 73 16.33 14.49 25.51
C VAL A 73 15.85 15.18 26.79
N TYR A 74 16.27 14.69 27.94
CA TYR A 74 16.05 15.34 29.21
C TYR A 74 17.22 16.28 29.52
N ASN A 75 16.91 17.56 29.79
CA ASN A 75 17.92 18.60 30.00
C ASN A 75 17.81 19.16 31.41
N SER A 76 18.88 19.03 32.20
CA SER A 76 18.99 19.60 33.55
C SER A 76 20.24 20.46 33.69
N ARG A 77 20.34 21.24 34.77
CA ARG A 77 21.51 22.08 35.10
C ARG A 77 22.24 21.49 36.31
N GLY A 78 23.57 21.58 36.31
CA GLY A 78 24.41 21.21 37.45
C GLY A 78 24.82 19.75 37.44
N THR A 79 24.31 18.95 38.38
CA THR A 79 24.71 17.55 38.60
C THR A 79 23.50 16.63 38.69
N ILE A 80 23.69 15.33 38.47
CA ILE A 80 22.70 14.28 38.72
C ILE A 80 22.80 13.85 40.18
N ASP A 81 22.19 14.61 41.07
CA ASP A 81 22.00 14.24 42.47
C ASP A 81 20.60 13.62 42.70
N ASN A 82 20.23 13.37 43.95
CA ASN A 82 18.91 12.84 44.26
C ASN A 82 17.79 13.77 43.84
N ASP A 83 17.95 15.07 44.08
CA ASP A 83 16.94 16.07 43.75
C ASP A 83 16.72 16.15 42.24
N ALA A 84 17.78 16.00 41.43
CA ALA A 84 17.69 15.93 39.98
C ALA A 84 16.92 14.68 39.50
N VAL A 85 17.10 13.53 40.14
CA VAL A 85 16.33 12.31 39.84
C VAL A 85 14.88 12.42 40.33
N GLU A 86 14.65 13.05 41.49
CA GLU A 86 13.29 13.29 42.01
C GLU A 86 12.52 14.29 41.14
N LYS A 87 13.18 15.24 40.48
CA LYS A 87 12.55 16.10 39.45
C LYS A 87 12.06 15.33 38.22
N LEU A 88 12.52 14.09 38.02
CA LEU A 88 11.96 13.14 37.05
C LEU A 88 10.79 12.32 37.62
N GLN A 89 10.15 12.74 38.72
CA GLN A 89 8.99 12.04 39.29
C GLN A 89 7.86 11.80 38.29
N TYR A 90 7.74 12.59 37.23
CA TYR A 90 6.78 12.34 36.15
C TYR A 90 6.96 10.97 35.49
N VAL A 91 8.15 10.38 35.56
CA VAL A 91 8.42 9.02 35.12
C VAL A 91 7.62 8.00 35.95
N ASN A 92 7.40 8.24 37.24
CA ASN A 92 6.52 7.41 38.08
C ASN A 92 5.07 7.42 37.56
N GLU A 93 4.59 8.59 37.18
CA GLU A 93 3.20 8.78 36.76
C GLU A 93 2.91 8.14 35.39
N LEU A 94 3.94 7.74 34.63
CA LEU A 94 3.76 7.17 33.28
C LEU A 94 2.91 5.90 33.26
N THR A 95 2.97 5.07 34.30
CA THR A 95 2.12 3.87 34.41
C THR A 95 0.65 4.22 34.61
N GLU A 96 0.36 5.37 35.20
CA GLU A 96 -1.01 5.89 35.36
C GLU A 96 -1.48 6.68 34.13
N MET A 97 -0.53 7.25 33.38
CA MET A 97 -0.77 8.19 32.29
C MET A 97 -0.68 7.55 30.88
N ILE A 98 -0.17 6.32 30.77
CA ILE A 98 -0.04 5.60 29.50
C ILE A 98 -0.43 4.14 29.68
N LYS A 99 -1.36 3.66 28.86
CA LYS A 99 -1.68 2.23 28.74
C LYS A 99 -1.03 1.62 27.50
N VAL A 100 -0.45 0.43 27.63
CA VAL A 100 0.11 -0.28 26.47
C VAL A 100 -0.98 -1.05 25.72
N LYS A 101 -1.83 -1.79 26.46
CA LYS A 101 -2.93 -2.62 25.92
C LYS A 101 -4.27 -2.25 26.55
N SER A 102 -5.35 -2.61 25.85
CA SER A 102 -6.73 -2.30 26.26
C SER A 102 -7.36 -3.30 27.24
N THR A 103 -6.89 -4.56 27.28
CA THR A 103 -7.48 -5.64 28.09
C THR A 103 -6.82 -5.80 29.46
N THR A 104 -7.64 -5.81 30.51
CA THR A 104 -7.28 -6.04 31.91
C THR A 104 -7.39 -7.52 32.32
N ASP A 105 -6.83 -8.45 31.54
CA ASP A 105 -6.78 -9.86 31.94
C ASP A 105 -5.44 -10.17 32.62
N ASN A 106 -5.42 -9.96 33.94
CA ASN A 106 -4.60 -10.65 34.95
C ASN A 106 -3.07 -10.79 34.75
N GLU A 107 -2.35 -9.74 34.35
CA GLU A 107 -0.89 -9.71 34.53
C GLU A 107 -0.43 -8.31 35.01
N GLU A 108 -0.66 -7.99 36.29
CA GLU A 108 -0.01 -6.86 36.98
C GLU A 108 1.52 -7.05 37.09
N GLU A 109 2.04 -8.24 36.79
CA GLU A 109 3.47 -8.54 36.69
C GLU A 109 3.93 -8.50 35.22
N GLY A 110 4.21 -7.31 34.67
CA GLY A 110 4.89 -7.24 33.37
C GLY A 110 4.83 -5.93 32.58
N GLU A 111 3.96 -4.98 32.93
CA GLU A 111 3.78 -3.73 32.15
C GLU A 111 5.09 -2.95 31.95
N GLY A 112 5.96 -2.92 32.96
CA GLY A 112 7.30 -2.31 32.90
C GLY A 112 8.16 -2.81 31.73
N THR A 113 8.11 -4.11 31.42
CA THR A 113 8.87 -4.71 30.31
C THR A 113 8.26 -4.41 28.94
N GLN A 114 6.95 -4.13 28.88
CA GLN A 114 6.28 -3.75 27.63
C GLN A 114 6.60 -2.31 27.22
N PHE A 115 6.87 -1.41 28.19
CA PHE A 115 7.26 -0.03 27.89
C PHE A 115 8.60 0.09 27.16
N LYS A 116 9.62 -0.74 27.50
CA LYS A 116 10.92 -0.74 26.79
C LYS A 116 10.80 -0.91 25.29
N GLN A 117 9.77 -1.62 24.82
CA GLN A 117 9.57 -1.89 23.41
C GLN A 117 9.13 -0.65 22.62
N PHE A 118 8.50 0.33 23.27
CA PHE A 118 7.83 1.45 22.58
C PHE A 118 8.31 2.83 23.02
N PHE A 119 9.04 2.89 24.13
CA PHE A 119 9.59 4.13 24.66
C PHE A 119 10.85 4.54 23.91
N PRO A 120 11.11 5.86 23.84
CA PRO A 120 12.25 6.40 23.12
C PRO A 120 13.57 6.03 23.81
N ASN A 121 14.67 6.17 23.08
CA ASN A 121 15.99 6.23 23.70
C ASN A 121 16.05 7.43 24.66
N PHE A 122 16.66 7.27 25.83
CA PHE A 122 16.75 8.34 26.82
C PHE A 122 18.13 9.00 26.78
N VAL A 123 18.17 10.33 26.61
CA VAL A 123 19.42 11.10 26.61
C VAL A 123 19.36 12.14 27.73
N TRP A 124 20.23 12.03 28.72
CA TRP A 124 20.36 13.03 29.78
C TRP A 124 21.48 14.02 29.44
N THR A 125 21.08 15.26 29.17
CA THR A 125 21.99 16.39 28.97
C THR A 125 22.10 17.21 30.24
N VAL A 126 23.32 17.34 30.77
CA VAL A 126 23.61 18.06 32.01
C VAL A 126 24.37 19.33 31.68
N ARG A 127 23.71 20.48 31.81
CA ARG A 127 24.23 21.80 31.48
C ARG A 127 25.06 22.38 32.62
N GLU A 128 26.09 23.15 32.27
CA GLU A 128 26.99 23.80 33.23
C GLU A 128 27.60 22.83 34.23
N PHE A 129 28.08 21.69 33.72
CA PHE A 129 28.71 20.68 34.54
C PHE A 129 30.08 21.16 35.06
N THR A 130 30.29 21.06 36.37
CA THR A 130 31.50 21.59 37.04
C THR A 130 32.36 20.55 37.73
N LEU A 131 31.89 19.29 37.81
CA LEU A 131 32.64 18.23 38.48
C LEU A 131 33.70 17.64 37.55
N LYS A 132 34.77 17.09 38.13
CA LYS A 132 35.64 16.16 37.42
C LYS A 132 34.94 14.81 37.35
N LEU A 133 34.91 14.19 36.16
CA LEU A 133 34.39 12.85 35.98
C LEU A 133 35.37 11.82 36.50
N GLU A 134 35.44 11.70 37.83
CA GLU A 134 36.38 10.82 38.51
C GLU A 134 35.69 10.10 39.67
N ILE A 135 35.90 8.78 39.77
CA ILE A 135 35.49 7.97 40.92
C ILE A 135 36.68 7.15 41.37
N ASP A 136 37.00 7.21 42.67
CA ASP A 136 38.11 6.47 43.29
C ASP A 136 39.46 6.66 42.57
N GLY A 137 39.76 7.87 42.10
CA GLY A 137 41.01 8.16 41.39
C GLY A 137 41.00 7.81 39.90
N ARG A 138 39.89 7.28 39.37
CA ARG A 138 39.77 6.83 37.97
C ARG A 138 38.83 7.73 37.20
N GLU A 139 39.29 8.18 36.04
CA GLU A 139 38.46 8.91 35.09
C GLU A 139 37.31 8.03 34.59
N ILE A 140 36.12 8.60 34.51
CA ILE A 140 34.92 7.92 34.02
C ILE A 140 34.31 8.69 32.86
N THR A 141 33.57 7.98 32.03
CA THR A 141 32.78 8.61 30.96
C THR A 141 31.48 9.22 31.51
N PRO A 142 30.86 10.18 30.81
CA PRO A 142 29.53 10.69 31.16
C PRO A 142 28.47 9.59 31.30
N ASP A 143 28.54 8.56 30.44
CA ASP A 143 27.61 7.41 30.50
C ASP A 143 27.78 6.63 31.82
N GLN A 144 29.03 6.38 32.24
CA GLN A 144 29.32 5.77 33.54
C GLN A 144 28.88 6.66 34.71
N TYR A 145 28.98 7.99 34.58
CA TYR A 145 28.45 8.91 35.58
C TYR A 145 26.93 8.80 35.75
N LEU A 146 26.18 8.69 34.64
CA LEU A 146 24.74 8.45 34.68
C LEU A 146 24.39 7.11 35.33
N GLU A 147 25.03 6.02 34.91
CA GLU A 147 24.75 4.67 35.45
C GLU A 147 25.09 4.58 36.95
N ASN A 148 26.16 5.27 37.40
CA ASN A 148 26.46 5.38 38.82
C ASN A 148 25.41 6.17 39.60
N SER A 149 24.86 7.23 39.01
CA SER A 149 23.81 8.06 39.62
C SER A 149 22.47 7.32 39.72
N LEU A 150 22.21 6.40 38.78
CA LEU A 150 21.04 5.52 38.76
C LEU A 150 21.23 4.23 39.56
N ARG A 151 22.40 4.00 40.17
CA ARG A 151 22.66 2.75 40.92
C ARG A 151 21.72 2.58 42.10
N LEU A 152 21.10 1.40 42.17
CA LEU A 152 20.19 1.02 43.25
C LEU A 152 20.96 0.77 44.55
N LYS A 153 20.31 1.11 45.68
CA LYS A 153 20.81 0.84 47.03
C LYS A 153 20.26 -0.49 47.53
N LYS A 154 21.09 -1.26 48.23
CA LYS A 154 20.68 -2.51 48.87
C LYS A 154 19.89 -2.24 50.15
N GLY A 155 18.82 -2.97 50.37
CA GLY A 155 17.98 -2.91 51.58
C GLY A 155 16.50 -2.77 51.22
N THR A 156 15.62 -2.94 52.22
CA THR A 156 14.15 -2.99 52.02
C THR A 156 13.40 -1.92 52.82
N SER A 157 14.12 -0.97 53.42
CA SER A 157 13.49 0.12 54.17
C SER A 157 12.73 1.06 53.23
N LYS A 158 11.66 1.70 53.71
CA LYS A 158 10.85 2.65 52.91
C LYS A 158 11.71 3.70 52.18
N LYS A 159 12.66 4.35 52.87
CA LYS A 159 13.56 5.35 52.26
C LYS A 159 14.43 4.79 51.12
N ILE A 160 14.81 3.51 51.20
CA ILE A 160 15.59 2.85 50.15
C ILE A 160 14.67 2.51 48.97
N ASN A 161 13.46 2.03 49.25
CA ASN A 161 12.47 1.75 48.21
C ASN A 161 12.10 3.04 47.46
N ASP A 162 11.81 4.13 48.15
CA ASP A 162 11.49 5.44 47.54
C ASP A 162 12.66 5.95 46.65
N TYR A 163 13.91 5.80 47.13
CA TYR A 163 15.12 6.15 46.36
C TYR A 163 15.31 5.26 45.12
N ASN A 164 15.08 3.95 45.24
CA ASN A 164 15.30 2.96 44.19
C ASN A 164 14.22 3.05 43.12
N PHE A 165 12.97 3.28 43.52
CA PHE A 165 11.80 3.19 42.67
C PHE A 165 11.92 4.05 41.40
N LEU A 166 12.24 5.34 41.52
CA LEU A 166 12.42 6.22 40.34
C LEU A 166 13.57 5.76 39.43
N ARG A 167 14.64 5.23 40.01
CA ARG A 167 15.79 4.71 39.27
C ARG A 167 15.44 3.42 38.53
N GLU A 168 14.67 2.55 39.16
CA GLU A 168 14.11 1.36 38.54
C GLU A 168 13.20 1.74 37.38
N CYS A 169 12.31 2.72 37.53
CA CYS A 169 11.47 3.20 36.42
C CYS A 169 12.31 3.68 35.23
N ILE A 170 13.34 4.51 35.45
CA ILE A 170 14.22 4.98 34.36
C ILE A 170 14.96 3.81 33.70
N GLN A 171 15.46 2.85 34.48
CA GLN A 171 16.14 1.66 33.96
C GLN A 171 15.20 0.69 33.22
N ASN A 172 13.93 0.65 33.64
CA ASN A 172 12.93 -0.29 33.15
C ASN A 172 12.08 0.25 32.01
N PHE A 173 11.89 1.56 31.87
CA PHE A 173 11.03 2.11 30.82
C PHE A 173 11.80 2.44 29.54
N PHE A 174 13.04 2.91 29.66
CA PHE A 174 13.83 3.31 28.50
C PHE A 174 14.77 2.19 28.05
N PRO A 175 14.74 1.80 26.74
CA PRO A 175 15.56 0.71 26.22
C PRO A 175 17.05 1.02 26.33
N SER A 176 17.45 2.25 25.98
CA SER A 176 18.82 2.74 26.07
C SER A 176 18.88 4.07 26.81
N ARG A 177 20.05 4.36 27.41
CA ARG A 177 20.34 5.59 28.15
C ARG A 177 21.71 6.14 27.75
N LYS A 178 21.78 7.42 27.42
CA LYS A 178 23.00 8.15 27.05
C LYS A 178 23.16 9.38 27.92
N CYS A 179 24.40 9.77 28.24
CA CYS A 179 24.66 11.01 28.97
C CYS A 179 25.64 11.93 28.23
N PHE A 180 25.35 13.23 28.29
CA PHE A 180 26.25 14.29 27.86
C PHE A 180 26.36 15.34 28.96
N VAL A 181 27.59 15.69 29.33
CA VAL A 181 27.87 16.78 30.27
C VAL A 181 28.41 17.97 29.49
N PHE A 182 27.74 19.10 29.56
CA PHE A 182 28.11 20.31 28.85
C PHE A 182 28.83 21.26 29.82
N PRO A 183 30.06 21.69 29.52
CA PRO A 183 30.68 22.77 30.27
C PRO A 183 29.91 24.08 30.07
N SER A 184 30.30 25.13 30.78
CA SER A 184 29.69 26.45 30.56
C SER A 184 29.99 26.93 29.12
N PRO A 185 28.97 27.36 28.37
CA PRO A 185 29.14 27.78 26.97
C PRO A 185 30.01 29.03 26.82
N THR A 186 30.01 29.89 27.83
CA THR A 186 30.80 31.12 27.89
C THR A 186 31.01 31.53 29.35
N THR A 187 31.70 32.64 29.59
CA THR A 187 31.85 33.22 30.92
C THR A 187 30.51 33.72 31.47
N PRO A 188 30.30 33.74 32.79
CA PRO A 188 29.04 34.20 33.39
C PRO A 188 28.59 35.58 32.91
N ASP A 189 29.53 36.50 32.69
CA ASP A 189 29.27 37.86 32.22
C ASP A 189 28.62 37.90 30.83
N ASN A 190 28.90 36.91 29.97
CA ASN A 190 28.39 36.86 28.60
C ASN A 190 27.10 36.02 28.47
N MET A 191 26.67 35.34 29.53
CA MET A 191 25.55 34.38 29.48
C MET A 191 24.23 35.02 29.02
N HIS A 192 23.99 36.28 29.39
CA HIS A 192 22.78 37.03 29.04
C HIS A 192 22.69 37.44 27.54
N ARG A 193 23.72 37.13 26.74
CA ARG A 193 23.75 37.41 25.30
C ARG A 193 23.92 36.15 24.47
N LEU A 194 23.85 34.97 25.09
CA LEU A 194 24.20 33.68 24.49
C LEU A 194 23.53 33.45 23.12
N ASP A 195 22.28 33.86 22.97
CA ASP A 195 21.51 33.68 21.72
C ASP A 195 21.98 34.57 20.57
N SER A 196 22.64 35.68 20.90
CA SER A 196 23.19 36.65 19.94
C SER A 196 24.69 36.46 19.67
N MET A 197 25.33 35.53 20.38
CA MET A 197 26.76 35.25 20.23
C MET A 197 27.02 34.40 18.98
N ASP A 198 28.12 34.69 18.29
CA ASP A 198 28.60 33.82 17.22
C ASP A 198 29.15 32.51 17.80
N GLU A 199 29.03 31.41 17.04
CA GLU A 199 29.52 30.08 17.48
C GLU A 199 31.03 30.07 17.73
N ALA A 200 31.78 31.01 17.15
CA ALA A 200 33.21 31.22 17.39
C ALA A 200 33.52 31.87 18.75
N GLU A 201 32.55 32.54 19.38
CA GLU A 201 32.69 33.19 20.69
C GLU A 201 32.39 32.22 21.86
N LEU A 202 31.82 31.06 21.56
CA LEU A 202 31.57 30.01 22.54
C LEU A 202 32.87 29.28 22.90
N SER A 203 32.92 28.75 24.13
CA SER A 203 34.07 27.98 24.59
C SER A 203 34.30 26.75 23.70
N GLU A 204 35.57 26.48 23.38
CA GLU A 204 35.96 25.36 22.52
C GLU A 204 35.47 24.02 23.08
N SER A 205 35.67 23.80 24.37
CA SER A 205 35.20 22.59 25.06
C SER A 205 33.68 22.43 25.06
N PHE A 206 32.90 23.52 25.02
CA PHE A 206 31.46 23.44 24.85
C PHE A 206 31.08 23.03 23.42
N ARG A 207 31.70 23.67 22.42
CA ARG A 207 31.46 23.37 21.00
C ARG A 207 31.75 21.92 20.65
N GLU A 208 32.86 21.37 21.15
CA GLU A 208 33.23 19.96 20.94
C GLU A 208 32.15 18.98 21.44
N VAL A 209 31.60 19.25 22.63
CA VAL A 209 30.51 18.44 23.20
C VAL A 209 29.23 18.63 22.40
N VAL A 210 28.90 19.86 21.98
CA VAL A 210 27.73 20.12 21.12
C VAL A 210 27.81 19.37 19.80
N ASP A 211 28.97 19.36 19.14
CA ASP A 211 29.14 18.65 17.87
C ASP A 211 29.08 17.13 18.06
N THR A 212 29.65 16.62 19.14
CA THR A 212 29.53 15.20 19.50
C THR A 212 28.07 14.82 19.78
N PHE A 213 27.33 15.67 20.49
CA PHE A 213 25.91 15.46 20.75
C PHE A 213 25.06 15.53 19.47
N ARG A 214 25.27 16.52 18.59
CA ARG A 214 24.59 16.64 17.30
C ARG A 214 24.78 15.38 16.46
N ARG A 215 26.04 14.95 16.31
CA ARG A 215 26.41 13.76 15.56
C ARG A 215 25.74 12.51 16.14
N PHE A 216 25.75 12.37 17.46
CA PHE A 216 25.02 11.28 18.13
C PHE A 216 23.53 11.30 17.75
N ILE A 217 22.83 12.43 17.89
CA ILE A 217 21.40 12.51 17.53
C ILE A 217 21.15 12.13 16.07
N PHE A 218 21.96 12.60 15.12
CA PHE A 218 21.77 12.28 13.71
C PHE A 218 22.05 10.81 13.37
N GLN A 219 23.04 10.21 14.02
CA GLN A 219 23.50 8.86 13.70
C GLN A 219 22.71 7.78 14.47
N GLU A 220 22.32 8.08 15.70
CA GLU A 220 21.89 7.11 16.70
C GLU A 220 20.39 7.19 16.99
N SER A 221 19.72 8.30 16.70
CA SER A 221 18.26 8.36 16.85
C SER A 221 17.56 7.45 15.83
N PRO A 222 16.75 6.48 16.28
CA PRO A 222 16.05 5.58 15.38
C PRO A 222 14.85 6.27 14.74
N MET A 223 14.36 5.70 13.64
CA MET A 223 13.03 6.05 13.12
C MET A 223 11.98 5.79 14.20
N LYS A 224 11.02 6.69 14.34
CA LYS A 224 9.89 6.44 15.24
C LYS A 224 9.01 5.35 14.65
N THR A 225 8.75 4.32 15.45
CA THR A 225 7.88 3.20 15.10
C THR A 225 6.67 3.14 16.04
N VAL A 226 5.62 2.45 15.60
CA VAL A 226 4.47 2.06 16.43
C VAL A 226 4.48 0.56 16.71
N ILE A 227 3.55 0.10 17.56
CA ILE A 227 3.33 -1.32 17.84
C ILE A 227 3.23 -2.11 16.52
N GLY A 228 4.04 -3.15 16.37
CA GLY A 228 4.19 -3.93 15.15
C GLY A 228 5.38 -3.53 14.27
N GLY A 229 6.19 -2.55 14.68
CA GLY A 229 7.42 -2.15 13.99
C GLY A 229 7.19 -1.25 12.78
N HIS A 230 5.98 -0.70 12.61
CA HIS A 230 5.67 0.17 11.49
C HIS A 230 6.27 1.56 11.69
N THR A 231 7.09 2.00 10.74
CA THR A 231 7.67 3.35 10.69
C THR A 231 6.59 4.41 10.51
N LEU A 232 6.64 5.45 11.33
CA LEU A 232 5.72 6.58 11.25
C LEU A 232 6.05 7.52 10.08
N THR A 233 5.01 7.83 9.30
CA THR A 233 5.01 8.95 8.36
C THR A 233 4.45 10.21 9.03
N GLY A 234 4.58 11.38 8.39
CA GLY A 234 3.99 12.63 8.90
C GLY A 234 2.46 12.55 9.05
N GLU A 235 1.78 11.85 8.14
CA GLU A 235 0.33 11.66 8.19
C GLU A 235 -0.08 10.79 9.39
N MET A 236 0.67 9.71 9.63
CA MET A 236 0.49 8.84 10.79
C MET A 236 0.77 9.57 12.11
N LEU A 237 1.80 10.43 12.15
CA LEU A 237 2.13 11.23 13.34
C LEU A 237 0.99 12.20 13.67
N ARG A 238 0.40 12.85 12.66
CA ARG A 238 -0.79 13.69 12.81
C ARG A 238 -1.92 12.92 13.50
N HIS A 239 -2.22 11.70 13.04
CA HIS A 239 -3.24 10.85 13.64
C HIS A 239 -2.95 10.46 15.08
N LEU A 240 -1.69 10.16 15.44
CA LEU A 240 -1.29 9.89 16.83
C LEU A 240 -1.52 11.11 17.71
N VAL A 241 -1.00 12.27 17.31
CA VAL A 241 -1.13 13.52 18.08
C VAL A 241 -2.60 13.83 18.32
N THR A 242 -3.44 13.79 17.29
CA THR A 242 -4.89 13.99 17.43
C THR A 242 -5.51 12.98 18.38
N THR A 243 -5.21 11.70 18.23
CA THR A 243 -5.79 10.64 19.06
C THR A 243 -5.42 10.80 20.53
N TYR A 244 -4.14 11.06 20.84
CA TYR A 244 -3.67 11.22 22.21
C TYR A 244 -4.24 12.48 22.86
N VAL A 245 -4.15 13.63 22.19
CA VAL A 245 -4.63 14.91 22.73
C VAL A 245 -6.15 14.88 22.95
N GLU A 246 -6.93 14.33 22.02
CA GLU A 246 -8.38 14.20 22.21
C GLU A 246 -8.75 13.24 23.35
N THR A 247 -7.98 12.17 23.54
CA THR A 247 -8.19 11.22 24.63
C THR A 247 -7.95 11.90 25.98
N ILE A 248 -6.85 12.64 26.11
CA ILE A 248 -6.51 13.43 27.29
C ILE A 248 -7.57 14.51 27.56
N ALA A 249 -7.98 15.25 26.53
CA ALA A 249 -9.00 16.29 26.66
C ALA A 249 -10.36 15.76 27.13
N LYS A 250 -10.67 14.49 26.86
CA LYS A 250 -11.87 13.78 27.35
C LYS A 250 -11.70 13.21 28.77
N GLY A 251 -10.54 13.43 29.41
CA GLY A 251 -10.22 12.92 30.75
C GLY A 251 -9.81 11.44 30.78
N ASN A 252 -9.51 10.84 29.62
CA ASN A 252 -9.12 9.44 29.50
C ASN A 252 -7.60 9.30 29.37
N VAL A 253 -7.10 8.11 29.66
CA VAL A 253 -5.67 7.76 29.54
C VAL A 253 -5.36 7.27 28.12
N PRO A 254 -4.38 7.86 27.40
CA PRO A 254 -3.90 7.36 26.12
C PRO A 254 -3.52 5.88 26.17
N CYS A 255 -4.00 5.11 25.18
CA CYS A 255 -3.64 3.71 24.98
C CYS A 255 -2.89 3.55 23.66
N LEU A 256 -1.68 2.99 23.71
CA LEU A 256 -0.83 2.78 22.53
C LEU A 256 -1.52 1.88 21.50
N GLU A 257 -2.03 0.73 21.92
CA GLU A 257 -2.72 -0.23 21.03
C GLU A 257 -3.94 0.39 20.34
N ASN A 258 -4.79 1.09 21.10
CA ASN A 258 -5.99 1.71 20.56
C ASN A 258 -5.66 2.83 19.56
N ALA A 259 -4.62 3.62 19.82
CA ALA A 259 -4.19 4.66 18.90
C ALA A 259 -3.68 4.08 17.58
N VAL A 260 -2.93 2.98 17.64
CA VAL A 260 -2.47 2.26 16.44
C VAL A 260 -3.64 1.67 15.66
N LEU A 261 -4.62 1.06 16.33
CA LEU A 261 -5.81 0.50 15.68
C LEU A 261 -6.66 1.60 15.00
N ALA A 262 -6.88 2.72 15.69
CA ALA A 262 -7.64 3.85 15.14
C ALA A 262 -6.94 4.44 13.91
N MET A 263 -5.62 4.63 13.99
CA MET A 263 -4.81 5.11 12.87
C MET A 263 -4.82 4.12 11.69
N ALA A 264 -4.62 2.82 11.96
CA ALA A 264 -4.63 1.78 10.93
C ALA A 264 -5.94 1.80 10.14
N LYS A 265 -7.07 1.98 10.83
CA LYS A 265 -8.39 2.10 10.18
C LYS A 265 -8.45 3.27 9.19
N ILE A 266 -7.93 4.43 9.57
CA ILE A 266 -7.94 5.64 8.73
C ILE A 266 -6.99 5.47 7.54
N GLU A 267 -5.76 5.02 7.77
CA GLU A 267 -4.76 4.85 6.72
C GLU A 267 -5.13 3.72 5.76
N ASN A 268 -5.70 2.62 6.24
CA ASN A 268 -6.16 1.54 5.38
C ASN A 268 -7.34 1.96 4.50
N GLN A 269 -8.26 2.79 5.01
CA GLN A 269 -9.32 3.36 4.18
C GLN A 269 -8.74 4.28 3.10
N ALA A 270 -7.81 5.17 3.48
CA ALA A 270 -7.16 6.04 2.50
C ALA A 270 -6.33 5.26 1.46
N ALA A 271 -5.75 4.12 1.86
CA ALA A 271 -5.09 3.19 0.95
C ALA A 271 -6.06 2.54 -0.03
N VAL A 272 -7.29 2.20 0.39
CA VAL A 272 -8.35 1.72 -0.52
C VAL A 272 -8.67 2.79 -1.56
N ASP A 273 -8.87 4.03 -1.12
CA ASP A 273 -9.25 5.14 -2.00
C ASP A 273 -8.13 5.45 -3.01
N GLU A 274 -6.87 5.48 -2.54
CA GLU A 274 -5.69 5.67 -3.39
C GLU A 274 -5.53 4.52 -4.40
N GLY A 275 -5.64 3.27 -3.95
CA GLY A 275 -5.59 2.10 -4.81
C GLY A 275 -6.66 2.15 -5.89
N LEU A 276 -7.90 2.48 -5.53
CA LEU A 276 -9.01 2.60 -6.47
C LEU A 276 -8.78 3.72 -7.49
N ALA A 277 -8.28 4.89 -7.04
CA ALA A 277 -7.95 6.00 -7.94
C ALA A 277 -6.86 5.62 -8.95
N VAL A 278 -5.83 4.87 -8.52
CA VAL A 278 -4.79 4.33 -9.40
C VAL A 278 -5.38 3.38 -10.44
N TYR A 279 -6.29 2.49 -10.03
CA TYR A 279 -6.99 1.58 -10.94
C TYR A 279 -7.81 2.35 -11.98
N GLN A 280 -8.65 3.28 -11.53
CA GLN A 280 -9.52 4.09 -12.39
C GLN A 280 -8.71 4.87 -13.42
N LYS A 281 -7.63 5.53 -12.99
CA LYS A 281 -6.74 6.26 -13.89
C LYS A 281 -6.11 5.35 -14.95
N GLY A 282 -5.69 4.13 -14.57
CA GLY A 282 -5.13 3.17 -15.51
C GLY A 282 -6.13 2.66 -16.55
N MET A 283 -7.41 2.62 -16.21
CA MET A 283 -8.47 2.15 -17.11
C MET A 283 -9.09 3.26 -17.96
N GLU A 284 -8.95 4.53 -17.59
CA GLU A 284 -9.50 5.65 -18.37
C GLU A 284 -8.89 5.71 -19.79
N ASP A 285 -7.59 5.44 -19.92
CA ASP A 285 -6.89 5.38 -21.22
C ASP A 285 -7.42 4.25 -22.13
N VAL A 286 -7.94 3.17 -21.55
CA VAL A 286 -8.54 2.06 -22.30
C VAL A 286 -9.96 2.41 -22.72
N LYS A 287 -10.70 3.07 -21.82
CA LYS A 287 -12.09 3.47 -22.02
C LYS A 287 -12.27 4.39 -23.22
N VAL A 288 -11.33 5.32 -23.47
CA VAL A 288 -11.36 6.17 -24.68
C VAL A 288 -11.19 5.41 -25.99
N LEU A 289 -10.68 4.17 -25.96
CA LEU A 289 -10.49 3.33 -27.14
C LEU A 289 -11.70 2.43 -27.43
N PHE A 290 -12.76 2.48 -26.61
CA PHE A 290 -13.90 1.60 -26.80
C PHE A 290 -14.57 1.79 -28.18
N PRO A 291 -14.96 0.70 -28.87
CA PRO A 291 -14.85 -0.68 -28.42
C PRO A 291 -13.48 -1.34 -28.69
N VAL A 292 -12.99 -2.10 -27.71
CA VAL A 292 -11.72 -2.86 -27.77
C VAL A 292 -11.97 -4.37 -27.66
N ASP A 293 -10.96 -5.16 -28.05
CA ASP A 293 -10.94 -6.61 -27.84
C ASP A 293 -10.90 -6.96 -26.33
N ILE A 294 -11.45 -8.12 -25.97
CA ILE A 294 -11.47 -8.55 -24.56
C ILE A 294 -10.06 -8.75 -24.01
N ASN A 295 -9.11 -9.22 -24.82
CA ASN A 295 -7.76 -9.53 -24.34
C ASN A 295 -7.07 -8.22 -23.97
N GLN A 296 -7.21 -7.20 -24.83
CA GLN A 296 -6.72 -5.86 -24.54
C GLN A 296 -7.37 -5.28 -23.26
N LEU A 297 -8.69 -5.41 -23.09
CA LEU A 297 -9.37 -4.94 -21.88
C LEU A 297 -8.88 -5.69 -20.63
N SER A 298 -8.68 -7.00 -20.73
CA SER A 298 -8.25 -7.87 -19.63
C SER A 298 -6.80 -7.62 -19.22
N GLU A 299 -5.89 -7.45 -20.19
CA GLU A 299 -4.48 -7.15 -19.91
C GLU A 299 -4.33 -5.81 -19.18
N ASN A 300 -5.06 -4.78 -19.62
CA ASN A 300 -5.05 -3.49 -18.95
C ASN A 300 -5.70 -3.53 -17.56
N HIS A 301 -6.77 -4.32 -17.39
CA HIS A 301 -7.37 -4.56 -16.07
C HIS A 301 -6.35 -5.18 -15.11
N LEU A 302 -5.67 -6.27 -15.50
CA LEU A 302 -4.67 -6.93 -14.67
C LEU A 302 -3.52 -5.99 -14.29
N HIS A 303 -3.03 -5.20 -15.25
CA HIS A 303 -1.95 -4.22 -15.02
C HIS A 303 -2.38 -3.07 -14.11
N SER A 304 -3.61 -2.59 -14.23
CA SER A 304 -4.12 -1.51 -13.39
C SER A 304 -4.44 -2.01 -11.98
N GLU A 305 -5.00 -3.21 -11.85
CA GLU A 305 -5.27 -3.86 -10.56
C GLU A 305 -3.97 -4.13 -9.79
N ALA A 306 -2.93 -4.56 -10.51
CA ALA A 306 -1.58 -4.72 -9.99
C ALA A 306 -1.04 -3.44 -9.33
N LYS A 307 -1.08 -2.33 -10.07
CA LYS A 307 -0.63 -1.02 -9.58
C LYS A 307 -1.45 -0.53 -8.39
N ALA A 308 -2.78 -0.71 -8.46
CA ALA A 308 -3.69 -0.36 -7.38
C ALA A 308 -3.39 -1.11 -6.09
N THR A 309 -3.19 -2.42 -6.19
CA THR A 309 -2.83 -3.26 -5.04
C THR A 309 -1.46 -2.87 -4.50
N GLN A 310 -0.49 -2.56 -5.36
CA GLN A 310 0.82 -2.09 -4.93
C GLN A 310 0.74 -0.75 -4.17
N ALA A 311 -0.07 0.20 -4.65
CA ALA A 311 -0.29 1.48 -3.99
C ALA A 311 -0.95 1.27 -2.62
N PHE A 312 -1.99 0.44 -2.54
CA PHE A 312 -2.63 0.06 -1.28
C PHE A 312 -1.62 -0.50 -0.28
N MET A 313 -0.85 -1.52 -0.66
CA MET A 313 0.10 -2.20 0.25
C MET A 313 1.25 -1.30 0.72
N LYS A 314 1.60 -0.27 -0.06
CA LYS A 314 2.63 0.70 0.35
C LYS A 314 2.16 1.57 1.52
N ARG A 315 0.85 1.81 1.60
CA ARG A 315 0.25 2.70 2.59
C ARG A 315 -0.43 1.96 3.75
N SER A 316 -1.02 0.80 3.47
CA SER A 316 -1.77 0.04 4.47
C SER A 316 -0.86 -0.64 5.48
N PHE A 317 -1.36 -0.76 6.71
CA PHE A 317 -0.72 -1.51 7.78
C PHE A 317 -1.78 -2.03 8.77
N LYS A 318 -1.48 -3.13 9.46
CA LYS A 318 -2.39 -3.75 10.44
C LYS A 318 -3.84 -3.95 9.93
N ASP A 319 -4.00 -4.36 8.67
CA ASP A 319 -5.30 -4.76 8.08
C ASP A 319 -5.68 -6.17 8.54
N GLU A 320 -6.07 -6.28 9.81
CA GLU A 320 -6.50 -7.54 10.41
C GLU A 320 -7.67 -8.14 9.62
N ASN A 321 -7.61 -9.44 9.33
CA ASN A 321 -8.59 -10.16 8.51
C ASN A 321 -8.72 -9.70 7.03
N GLU A 322 -7.80 -8.86 6.54
CA GLU A 322 -7.77 -8.37 5.16
C GLU A 322 -9.07 -7.63 4.75
N GLU A 323 -9.72 -6.93 5.68
CA GLU A 323 -11.01 -6.27 5.44
C GLU A 323 -10.90 -5.16 4.40
N PHE A 324 -9.88 -4.30 4.53
CA PHE A 324 -9.67 -3.18 3.62
C PHE A 324 -9.16 -3.66 2.27
N LEU A 325 -8.28 -4.66 2.25
CA LEU A 325 -7.88 -5.30 0.99
C LEU A 325 -9.10 -5.86 0.26
N LYS A 326 -9.99 -6.60 0.94
CA LYS A 326 -11.25 -7.09 0.34
C LYS A 326 -12.12 -5.95 -0.19
N ALA A 327 -12.20 -4.83 0.54
CA ALA A 327 -12.95 -3.65 0.09
C ALA A 327 -12.39 -3.07 -1.23
N LEU A 328 -11.07 -2.91 -1.33
CA LEU A 328 -10.40 -2.48 -2.57
C LEU A 328 -10.71 -3.44 -3.73
N VAL A 329 -10.58 -4.75 -3.48
CA VAL A 329 -10.87 -5.77 -4.48
C VAL A 329 -12.32 -5.72 -4.96
N GLY A 330 -13.26 -5.56 -4.04
CA GLY A 330 -14.68 -5.38 -4.36
C GLY A 330 -14.91 -4.14 -5.21
N ALA A 331 -14.31 -3.01 -4.85
CA ALA A 331 -14.43 -1.75 -5.59
C ALA A 331 -13.86 -1.85 -7.02
N ILE A 332 -12.68 -2.48 -7.18
CA ILE A 332 -12.08 -2.76 -8.50
C ILE A 332 -12.98 -3.67 -9.32
N SER A 333 -13.56 -4.71 -8.72
CA SER A 333 -14.43 -5.66 -9.41
C SER A 333 -15.73 -5.01 -9.90
N ASN A 334 -16.31 -4.10 -9.10
CA ASN A 334 -17.49 -3.34 -9.52
C ASN A 334 -17.15 -2.40 -10.69
N HIS A 335 -16.06 -1.65 -10.57
CA HIS A 335 -15.64 -0.73 -11.64
C HIS A 335 -15.25 -1.46 -12.93
N SER A 336 -14.62 -2.64 -12.83
CA SER A 336 -14.29 -3.46 -14.01
C SER A 336 -15.55 -3.97 -14.70
N ALA A 337 -16.56 -4.43 -13.96
CA ALA A 337 -17.84 -4.87 -14.51
C ALA A 337 -18.52 -3.74 -15.32
N ASP A 338 -18.53 -2.51 -14.80
CA ASP A 338 -19.09 -1.35 -15.49
C ASP A 338 -18.35 -1.05 -16.81
N LEU A 339 -17.01 -1.19 -16.82
CA LEU A 339 -16.21 -1.02 -18.03
C LEU A 339 -16.49 -2.10 -19.07
N PHE A 340 -16.72 -3.36 -18.65
CA PHE A 340 -17.12 -4.43 -19.56
C PHE A 340 -18.46 -4.14 -20.22
N ILE A 341 -19.44 -3.64 -19.46
CA ILE A 341 -20.75 -3.24 -20.00
C ILE A 341 -20.59 -2.11 -21.01
N GLN A 342 -19.84 -1.05 -20.66
CA GLN A 342 -19.60 0.07 -21.56
C GLN A 342 -18.88 -0.35 -22.86
N ASN A 343 -17.88 -1.24 -22.78
CA ASN A 343 -17.21 -1.78 -23.96
C ASN A 343 -18.17 -2.59 -24.85
N LYS A 344 -19.04 -3.39 -24.21
CA LYS A 344 -20.06 -4.19 -24.88
C LYS A 344 -21.07 -3.30 -25.61
N ASP A 345 -21.52 -2.21 -24.99
CA ASP A 345 -22.45 -1.25 -25.57
C ASP A 345 -21.83 -0.45 -26.73
N ALA A 346 -20.55 -0.06 -26.59
CA ALA A 346 -19.81 0.59 -27.67
C ALA A 346 -19.67 -0.34 -28.89
N SER A 347 -19.42 -1.63 -28.65
CA SER A 347 -19.33 -2.65 -29.71
C SER A 347 -20.66 -2.83 -30.42
N GLU A 348 -21.77 -2.92 -29.66
CA GLU A 348 -23.12 -2.97 -30.22
C GLU A 348 -23.41 -1.78 -31.14
N LYS A 349 -23.20 -0.55 -30.65
CA LYS A 349 -23.47 0.67 -31.43
C LYS A 349 -22.68 0.69 -32.73
N LYS A 350 -21.40 0.33 -32.69
CA LYS A 350 -20.54 0.31 -33.87
C LYS A 350 -20.96 -0.77 -34.87
N CYS A 351 -21.28 -1.98 -34.40
CA CYS A 351 -21.70 -3.08 -35.26
C CYS A 351 -23.03 -2.80 -35.96
N LYS A 352 -24.02 -2.26 -35.23
CA LYS A 352 -25.31 -1.87 -35.80
C LYS A 352 -25.15 -0.81 -36.89
N ALA A 353 -24.45 0.29 -36.58
CA ALA A 353 -24.23 1.37 -37.54
C ALA A 353 -23.48 0.91 -38.80
N LEU A 354 -22.51 0.01 -38.63
CA LEU A 354 -21.76 -0.56 -39.75
C LEU A 354 -22.65 -1.44 -40.64
N LEU A 355 -23.44 -2.35 -40.05
CA LEU A 355 -24.34 -3.22 -40.80
C LEU A 355 -25.43 -2.43 -41.53
N GLU A 356 -26.03 -1.43 -40.88
CA GLU A 356 -27.01 -0.52 -41.49
C GLU A 356 -26.42 0.22 -42.70
N ASN A 357 -25.18 0.70 -42.60
CA ASN A 357 -24.52 1.39 -43.70
C ASN A 357 -24.20 0.43 -44.86
N LEU A 358 -23.62 -0.74 -44.56
CA LEU A 358 -23.27 -1.74 -45.57
C LEU A 358 -24.52 -2.28 -46.28
N SER A 359 -25.64 -2.47 -45.56
CA SER A 359 -26.89 -3.01 -46.13
C SER A 359 -27.72 -1.97 -46.88
N ALA A 360 -27.51 -0.67 -46.65
CA ALA A 360 -28.36 0.40 -47.19
C ALA A 360 -28.61 0.30 -48.71
N LYS A 361 -27.58 0.02 -49.50
CA LYS A 361 -27.72 -0.15 -50.97
C LYS A 361 -28.53 -1.38 -51.33
N MET A 362 -28.35 -2.48 -50.60
CA MET A 362 -29.10 -3.72 -50.81
C MET A 362 -30.57 -3.51 -50.44
N ASP A 363 -30.84 -2.87 -49.31
CA ASP A 363 -32.18 -2.55 -48.81
C ASP A 363 -32.95 -1.61 -49.76
N GLN A 364 -32.25 -0.61 -50.31
CA GLN A 364 -32.82 0.26 -51.33
C GLN A 364 -33.13 -0.52 -52.62
N GLY A 365 -32.21 -1.38 -53.07
CA GLY A 365 -32.45 -2.27 -54.20
C GLY A 365 -33.65 -3.21 -54.01
N MET A 366 -33.90 -3.66 -52.78
CA MET A 366 -35.08 -4.44 -52.44
C MET A 366 -36.37 -3.62 -52.62
N LYS A 367 -36.41 -2.39 -52.11
CA LYS A 367 -37.58 -1.49 -52.26
C LYS A 367 -37.86 -1.13 -53.72
N GLU A 368 -36.81 -0.99 -54.53
CA GLU A 368 -36.89 -0.69 -55.96
C GLU A 368 -37.25 -1.91 -56.82
N GLY A 369 -37.35 -3.11 -56.23
CA GLY A 369 -37.64 -4.34 -56.97
C GLY A 369 -36.46 -4.85 -57.82
N ARG A 370 -35.22 -4.43 -57.55
CA ARG A 370 -34.02 -4.80 -58.31
C ARG A 370 -33.82 -6.33 -58.36
N TYR A 371 -34.19 -7.03 -57.30
CA TYR A 371 -34.06 -8.49 -57.19
C TYR A 371 -35.32 -9.26 -57.65
N ALA A 372 -36.41 -8.57 -58.00
CA ALA A 372 -37.64 -9.19 -58.51
C ALA A 372 -37.60 -9.39 -60.05
N THR A 373 -36.42 -9.74 -60.57
CA THR A 373 -36.15 -9.96 -62.00
C THR A 373 -35.57 -11.36 -62.21
N PRO A 374 -35.64 -11.95 -63.43
CA PRO A 374 -35.01 -13.24 -63.70
C PRO A 374 -33.50 -13.21 -63.40
N GLY A 375 -33.02 -14.08 -62.51
CA GLY A 375 -31.64 -14.08 -62.00
C GLY A 375 -31.38 -13.15 -60.80
N GLY A 376 -32.43 -12.54 -60.24
CA GLY A 376 -32.35 -11.64 -59.11
C GLY A 376 -31.88 -12.31 -57.81
N TYR A 377 -32.08 -13.62 -57.64
CA TYR A 377 -31.59 -14.35 -56.46
C TYR A 377 -30.06 -14.42 -56.41
N GLU A 378 -29.42 -14.72 -57.55
CA GLU A 378 -27.95 -14.76 -57.66
C GLU A 378 -27.34 -13.38 -57.37
N LEU A 379 -27.96 -12.32 -57.89
CA LEU A 379 -27.55 -10.94 -57.60
C LEU A 379 -27.69 -10.59 -56.12
N TYR A 380 -28.77 -11.03 -55.47
CA TYR A 380 -28.98 -10.84 -54.03
C TYR A 380 -27.90 -11.54 -53.20
N CYS A 381 -27.60 -12.81 -53.51
CA CYS A 381 -26.53 -13.57 -52.84
C CYS A 381 -25.18 -12.87 -52.97
N ASN A 382 -24.81 -12.39 -54.15
CA ASN A 382 -23.55 -11.67 -54.36
C ASN A 382 -23.46 -10.39 -53.52
N HIS A 383 -24.54 -9.60 -53.44
CA HIS A 383 -24.57 -8.40 -52.60
C HIS A 383 -24.51 -8.73 -51.12
N HIS A 384 -25.25 -9.74 -50.69
CA HIS A 384 -25.24 -10.25 -49.33
C HIS A 384 -23.83 -10.69 -48.90
N ASP A 385 -23.16 -11.50 -49.71
CA ASP A 385 -21.83 -12.03 -49.38
C ASP A 385 -20.77 -10.92 -49.37
N ASN A 386 -20.92 -9.91 -50.23
CA ASN A 386 -20.07 -8.72 -50.22
C ASN A 386 -20.25 -7.90 -48.93
N ILE A 387 -21.47 -7.74 -48.43
CA ILE A 387 -21.74 -7.08 -47.14
C ILE A 387 -21.03 -7.84 -46.00
N VAL A 388 -21.16 -9.17 -45.96
CA VAL A 388 -20.51 -10.02 -44.95
C VAL A 388 -18.98 -9.87 -45.02
N ALA A 389 -18.40 -9.91 -46.21
CA ALA A 389 -16.97 -9.75 -46.41
C ALA A 389 -16.46 -8.37 -45.94
N GLN A 390 -17.17 -7.30 -46.31
CA GLN A 390 -16.81 -5.94 -45.89
C GLN A 390 -16.95 -5.76 -44.37
N TYR A 391 -18.03 -6.30 -43.79
CA TYR A 391 -18.22 -6.26 -42.33
C TYR A 391 -17.07 -6.96 -41.61
N ARG A 392 -16.69 -8.16 -42.05
CA ARG A 392 -15.59 -8.92 -41.43
C ARG A 392 -14.24 -8.23 -41.57
N ALA A 393 -13.99 -7.57 -42.69
CA ALA A 393 -12.75 -6.82 -42.93
C ALA A 393 -12.58 -5.57 -42.05
N GLU A 394 -13.67 -4.97 -41.56
CA GLU A 394 -13.61 -3.74 -40.76
C GLU A 394 -12.92 -3.95 -39.39
N PRO A 395 -11.88 -3.18 -39.02
CA PRO A 395 -11.21 -3.36 -37.74
C PRO A 395 -12.01 -2.78 -36.54
N ASN A 396 -11.64 -3.21 -35.33
CA ASN A 396 -12.09 -2.60 -34.07
C ASN A 396 -13.62 -2.59 -33.88
N LYS A 397 -14.32 -3.66 -34.28
CA LYS A 397 -15.77 -3.81 -34.07
C LYS A 397 -16.13 -4.16 -32.61
N GLY A 398 -15.16 -4.67 -31.86
CA GLY A 398 -15.31 -5.06 -30.46
C GLY A 398 -15.91 -6.45 -30.28
N VAL A 399 -16.23 -6.74 -29.02
CA VAL A 399 -16.55 -8.09 -28.53
C VAL A 399 -17.87 -8.69 -29.03
N ARG A 400 -18.77 -7.91 -29.64
CA ARG A 400 -20.08 -8.39 -30.13
C ARG A 400 -20.17 -8.52 -31.66
N ALA A 401 -19.04 -8.43 -32.37
CA ALA A 401 -19.03 -8.39 -33.82
C ALA A 401 -19.76 -9.58 -34.48
N GLU A 402 -19.43 -10.82 -34.10
CA GLU A 402 -20.07 -12.00 -34.68
C GLU A 402 -21.52 -12.19 -34.22
N GLU A 403 -21.85 -11.83 -32.97
CA GLU A 403 -23.24 -11.89 -32.46
C GLU A 403 -24.18 -11.01 -33.30
N PHE A 404 -23.76 -9.78 -33.62
CA PHE A 404 -24.56 -8.87 -34.44
C PHE A 404 -24.62 -9.27 -35.90
N LEU A 405 -23.53 -9.83 -36.44
CA LEU A 405 -23.54 -10.39 -37.79
C LEU A 405 -24.55 -11.53 -37.89
N GLU A 406 -24.56 -12.44 -36.92
CA GLU A 406 -25.51 -13.56 -36.88
C GLU A 406 -26.97 -13.08 -36.82
N GLN A 407 -27.27 -12.07 -35.98
CA GLN A 407 -28.61 -11.47 -35.91
C GLN A 407 -29.03 -10.84 -37.24
N PHE A 408 -28.12 -10.13 -37.90
CA PHE A 408 -28.36 -9.54 -39.21
C PHE A 408 -28.67 -10.61 -40.27
N LEU A 409 -27.85 -11.68 -40.32
CA LEU A 409 -28.04 -12.80 -41.26
C LEU A 409 -29.39 -13.50 -41.02
N LYS A 410 -29.76 -13.75 -39.76
CA LYS A 410 -31.07 -14.30 -39.40
C LYS A 410 -32.21 -13.39 -39.87
N GLY A 411 -32.08 -12.07 -39.71
CA GLY A 411 -33.05 -11.08 -40.20
C GLY A 411 -33.22 -11.10 -41.73
N LYS A 412 -32.14 -11.37 -42.48
CA LYS A 412 -32.15 -11.42 -43.96
C LYS A 412 -32.61 -12.74 -44.56
N SER A 413 -32.83 -13.78 -43.75
CA SER A 413 -33.16 -15.11 -44.27
C SER A 413 -34.56 -15.16 -44.92
N ALA A 414 -35.56 -14.47 -44.35
CA ALA A 414 -36.90 -14.39 -44.92
C ALA A 414 -36.91 -13.67 -46.28
N GLU A 415 -36.22 -12.53 -46.38
CA GLU A 415 -36.06 -11.76 -47.62
C GLU A 415 -35.46 -12.63 -48.74
N SER A 416 -34.35 -13.31 -48.42
CA SER A 416 -33.66 -14.22 -49.33
C SER A 416 -34.57 -15.35 -49.82
N ASN A 417 -35.38 -15.95 -48.94
CA ASN A 417 -36.31 -17.02 -49.32
C ASN A 417 -37.43 -16.51 -50.24
N SER A 418 -37.97 -15.31 -49.99
CA SER A 418 -38.97 -14.72 -50.88
C SER A 418 -38.42 -14.45 -52.29
N ILE A 419 -37.19 -13.95 -52.39
CA ILE A 419 -36.53 -13.70 -53.69
C ILE A 419 -36.29 -15.01 -54.44
N LEU A 420 -35.84 -16.06 -53.74
CA LEU A 420 -35.63 -17.39 -54.31
C LEU A 420 -36.91 -17.94 -54.96
N GLN A 421 -38.04 -17.82 -54.26
CA GLN A 421 -39.33 -18.29 -54.76
C GLN A 421 -39.83 -17.48 -55.96
N ALA A 422 -39.57 -16.17 -55.97
CA ALA A 422 -40.01 -15.26 -57.03
C ALA A 422 -39.16 -15.35 -58.32
N ASP A 423 -37.93 -15.88 -58.26
CA ASP A 423 -37.04 -15.94 -59.43
C ASP A 423 -37.56 -16.94 -60.48
N LYS A 424 -37.78 -16.45 -61.70
CA LYS A 424 -38.30 -17.23 -62.84
C LYS A 424 -37.20 -17.87 -63.69
N LYS A 425 -35.93 -17.51 -63.47
CA LYS A 425 -34.78 -18.13 -64.15
C LYS A 425 -34.49 -19.54 -63.61
N LEU A 426 -34.92 -19.81 -62.38
CA LEU A 426 -34.70 -21.08 -61.67
C LEU A 426 -35.92 -21.99 -61.80
N THR A 427 -35.66 -23.26 -62.10
CA THR A 427 -36.65 -24.34 -62.03
C THR A 427 -37.02 -24.67 -60.59
N GLU A 428 -38.16 -25.34 -60.39
CA GLU A 428 -38.61 -25.74 -59.04
C GLU A 428 -37.61 -26.66 -58.32
N ASN A 429 -36.91 -27.51 -59.07
CA ASN A 429 -35.85 -28.36 -58.53
C ASN A 429 -34.60 -27.56 -58.16
N GLU A 430 -34.17 -26.59 -58.99
CA GLU A 430 -33.06 -25.70 -58.66
C GLU A 430 -33.35 -24.83 -57.43
N LYS A 431 -34.60 -24.38 -57.25
CA LYS A 431 -35.05 -23.66 -56.05
C LYS A 431 -34.94 -24.52 -54.80
N LYS A 432 -35.36 -25.80 -54.85
CA LYS A 432 -35.21 -26.74 -53.74
C LYS A 432 -33.74 -26.98 -53.40
N ILE A 433 -32.89 -27.17 -54.42
CA ILE A 433 -31.44 -27.34 -54.24
C ILE A 433 -30.81 -26.11 -53.59
N GLN A 434 -31.18 -24.90 -54.03
CA GLN A 434 -30.66 -23.66 -53.43
C GLN A 434 -31.14 -23.44 -51.99
N ALA A 435 -32.41 -23.75 -51.69
CA ALA A 435 -32.95 -23.67 -50.33
C ALA A 435 -32.22 -24.63 -49.36
N GLU A 436 -31.99 -25.88 -49.79
CA GLU A 436 -31.19 -26.86 -49.04
C GLU A 436 -29.75 -26.41 -48.87
N LYS A 437 -29.07 -25.97 -49.95
CA LYS A 437 -27.70 -25.45 -49.89
C LYS A 437 -27.55 -24.29 -48.92
N LYS A 438 -28.50 -23.35 -48.93
CA LYS A 438 -28.51 -22.20 -48.01
C LYS A 438 -28.69 -22.65 -46.57
N LYS A 439 -29.61 -23.57 -46.30
CA LYS A 439 -29.85 -24.12 -44.95
C LYS A 439 -28.61 -24.86 -44.41
N THR A 440 -27.93 -25.62 -45.26
CA THR A 440 -26.67 -26.29 -44.93
C THR A 440 -25.56 -25.26 -44.66
N ALA A 441 -25.43 -24.24 -45.51
CA ALA A 441 -24.45 -23.17 -45.35
C ALA A 441 -24.68 -22.33 -44.08
N GLU A 442 -25.94 -22.01 -43.73
CA GLU A 442 -26.31 -21.31 -42.49
C GLU A 442 -25.89 -22.14 -41.26
N LEU A 443 -26.16 -23.45 -41.26
CA LEU A 443 -25.76 -24.37 -40.18
C LEU A 443 -24.25 -24.55 -40.08
N GLU A 444 -23.54 -24.65 -41.22
CA GLU A 444 -22.08 -24.71 -41.24
C GLU A 444 -21.44 -23.41 -40.75
N GLN A 445 -22.00 -22.27 -41.12
CA GLN A 445 -21.58 -20.96 -40.66
C GLN A 445 -21.82 -20.78 -39.16
N GLU A 446 -22.98 -21.20 -38.64
CA GLU A 446 -23.28 -21.17 -37.19
C GLU A 446 -22.31 -22.10 -36.42
N LYS A 447 -22.02 -23.29 -36.96
CA LYS A 447 -21.04 -24.23 -36.37
C LYS A 447 -19.61 -23.69 -36.43
N ALA A 448 -19.23 -23.01 -37.51
CA ALA A 448 -17.91 -22.40 -37.66
C ALA A 448 -17.74 -21.21 -36.70
N ALA A 449 -18.73 -20.31 -36.64
CA ALA A 449 -18.76 -19.19 -35.69
C ALA A 449 -18.70 -19.67 -34.24
N PHE A 450 -19.43 -20.74 -33.93
CA PHE A 450 -19.39 -21.36 -32.61
C PHE A 450 -18.02 -21.96 -32.27
N LYS A 451 -17.40 -22.67 -33.23
CA LYS A 451 -16.06 -23.26 -33.06
C LYS A 451 -15.00 -22.17 -32.89
N GLU A 452 -15.13 -21.05 -33.60
CA GLU A 452 -14.26 -19.88 -33.48
C GLU A 452 -14.43 -19.19 -32.12
N GLN A 453 -15.67 -18.94 -31.67
CA GLN A 453 -15.94 -18.44 -30.31
C GLN A 453 -15.34 -19.34 -29.23
N LYS A 454 -15.47 -20.66 -29.37
CA LYS A 454 -14.87 -21.62 -28.44
C LYS A 454 -13.34 -21.53 -28.42
N ALA A 455 -12.71 -21.57 -29.58
CA ALA A 455 -11.26 -21.48 -29.71
C ALA A 455 -10.73 -20.14 -29.17
N GLU A 456 -11.48 -19.05 -29.37
CA GLU A 456 -11.15 -17.74 -28.84
C GLU A 456 -11.26 -17.68 -27.31
N ILE A 457 -12.29 -18.28 -26.72
CA ILE A 457 -12.42 -18.39 -25.25
C ILE A 457 -11.32 -19.28 -24.66
N GLU A 458 -10.96 -20.39 -25.31
CA GLU A 458 -9.84 -21.24 -24.89
C GLU A 458 -8.51 -20.48 -24.92
N ARG A 459 -8.22 -19.75 -26.02
CA ARG A 459 -7.04 -18.86 -26.09
C ARG A 459 -7.08 -17.76 -25.03
N ARG A 460 -8.26 -17.17 -24.76
CA ARG A 460 -8.44 -16.16 -23.70
C ARG A 460 -8.09 -16.71 -22.33
N ILE A 461 -8.57 -17.91 -21.99
CA ILE A 461 -8.25 -18.59 -20.72
C ILE A 461 -6.75 -18.84 -20.61
N GLU A 462 -6.12 -19.32 -21.69
CA GLU A 462 -4.69 -19.60 -21.71
C GLU A 462 -3.84 -18.32 -21.59
N ASN A 463 -4.20 -17.27 -22.33
CA ASN A 463 -3.49 -15.98 -22.30
C ASN A 463 -3.63 -15.28 -20.94
N ILE A 464 -4.82 -15.28 -20.34
CA ILE A 464 -5.04 -14.77 -18.98
C ILE A 464 -4.22 -15.58 -17.98
N GLY A 465 -4.21 -16.91 -18.09
CA GLY A 465 -3.40 -17.77 -17.23
C GLY A 465 -1.90 -17.48 -17.33
N LYS A 466 -1.37 -17.38 -18.55
CA LYS A 466 0.03 -17.01 -18.82
C LYS A 466 0.36 -15.60 -18.33
N GLY A 467 -0.54 -14.64 -18.53
CA GLY A 467 -0.40 -13.26 -18.06
C GLY A 467 -0.33 -13.18 -16.53
N GLN A 468 -1.24 -13.86 -15.84
CA GLN A 468 -1.26 -13.96 -14.38
C GLN A 468 0.02 -14.63 -13.84
N GLU A 469 0.49 -15.69 -14.48
CA GLU A 469 1.72 -16.38 -14.05
C GLU A 469 2.96 -15.51 -14.25
N LYS A 470 3.08 -14.86 -15.42
CA LYS A 470 4.18 -13.93 -15.71
C LYS A 470 4.19 -12.77 -14.72
N TYR A 471 3.03 -12.18 -14.46
CA TYR A 471 2.86 -11.12 -13.48
C TYR A 471 3.29 -11.56 -12.08
N LEU A 472 2.82 -12.72 -11.60
CA LEU A 472 3.19 -13.27 -10.29
C LEU A 472 4.72 -13.49 -10.19
N LYS A 473 5.36 -13.89 -11.28
CA LYS A 473 6.81 -14.09 -11.37
C LYS A 473 7.59 -12.78 -11.28
N GLU A 474 7.16 -11.74 -12.01
CA GLU A 474 7.77 -10.41 -11.97
C GLU A 474 7.61 -9.77 -10.59
N MET A 475 6.42 -9.91 -10.00
CA MET A 475 6.12 -9.41 -8.66
C MET A 475 7.01 -10.06 -7.60
N LYS A 476 7.17 -11.38 -7.62
CA LYS A 476 8.12 -12.10 -6.72
C LYS A 476 9.54 -11.58 -6.85
N LYS A 477 10.02 -11.38 -8.10
CA LYS A 477 11.36 -10.85 -8.34
C LYS A 477 11.55 -9.45 -7.75
N LYS A 478 10.53 -8.60 -7.86
CA LYS A 478 10.56 -7.25 -7.30
C LYS A 478 10.61 -7.27 -5.77
N MET A 479 9.73 -8.05 -5.13
CA MET A 479 9.70 -8.25 -3.68
C MET A 479 11.03 -8.76 -3.13
N GLU A 480 11.65 -9.72 -3.84
CA GLU A 480 12.96 -10.26 -3.45
C GLU A 480 14.09 -9.23 -3.62
N LYS A 481 14.02 -8.39 -4.66
CA LYS A 481 14.98 -7.31 -4.88
C LYS A 481 14.91 -6.27 -3.77
N GLU A 482 13.70 -5.83 -3.40
CA GLU A 482 13.46 -4.88 -2.31
C GLU A 482 13.97 -5.43 -0.97
N ARG A 483 13.67 -6.71 -0.66
CA ARG A 483 14.18 -7.39 0.54
C ARG A 483 15.71 -7.44 0.57
N LYS A 484 16.35 -7.73 -0.57
CA LYS A 484 17.82 -7.73 -0.66
C LYS A 484 18.42 -6.34 -0.45
N GLN A 485 17.76 -5.30 -0.95
CA GLN A 485 18.21 -3.91 -0.76
C GLN A 485 18.13 -3.51 0.72
N GLN A 486 17.01 -3.78 1.39
CA GLN A 486 16.85 -3.52 2.83
C GLN A 486 17.87 -4.31 3.67
N GLN A 487 18.07 -5.58 3.37
CA GLN A 487 19.08 -6.38 4.07
C GLN A 487 20.49 -5.82 3.88
N GLN A 488 20.85 -5.40 2.66
CA GLN A 488 22.16 -4.80 2.39
C GLN A 488 22.37 -3.48 3.14
N GLU A 489 21.32 -2.67 3.28
CA GLU A 489 21.36 -1.42 4.03
C GLU A 489 21.49 -1.66 5.53
N PHE A 490 20.79 -2.68 6.05
CA PHE A 490 20.96 -3.15 7.41
C PHE A 490 22.37 -3.68 7.67
N ASP A 491 22.90 -4.53 6.79
CA ASP A 491 24.24 -5.12 6.93
C ASP A 491 25.32 -4.02 6.97
N ARG A 492 25.21 -2.99 6.11
CA ARG A 492 26.11 -1.81 6.15
C ARG A 492 26.04 -1.06 7.48
N THR A 493 24.84 -0.93 8.04
CA THR A 493 24.63 -0.28 9.33
C THR A 493 25.24 -1.11 10.46
N LEU A 494 25.10 -2.44 10.39
CA LEU A 494 25.67 -3.37 11.35
C LEU A 494 27.21 -3.40 11.28
N ASP A 495 27.79 -3.39 10.08
CA ASP A 495 29.23 -3.35 9.88
C ASP A 495 29.85 -2.10 10.50
N ARG A 496 29.20 -0.93 10.34
CA ARG A 496 29.63 0.33 10.98
C ARG A 496 29.66 0.19 12.50
N ARG A 497 28.60 -0.41 13.08
CA ARG A 497 28.50 -0.66 14.54
C ARG A 497 29.57 -1.60 15.05
N MET A 498 29.88 -2.66 14.28
CA MET A 498 30.93 -3.61 14.68
C MET A 498 32.33 -2.99 14.60
N GLN A 499 32.61 -2.15 13.60
CA GLN A 499 33.86 -1.39 13.53
C GLN A 499 34.00 -0.45 14.75
N GLU A 500 32.94 0.27 15.11
CA GLU A 500 32.92 1.12 16.30
C GLU A 500 33.15 0.34 17.61
N GLN A 501 32.69 -0.93 17.67
CA GLN A 501 32.93 -1.81 18.81
C GLN A 501 34.41 -2.23 18.93
N GLU A 502 35.09 -2.47 17.81
CA GLU A 502 36.52 -2.83 17.80
C GLU A 502 37.40 -1.67 18.26
N ASP A 503 37.01 -0.42 17.94
CA ASP A 503 37.74 0.79 18.32
C ASP A 503 37.54 1.21 19.79
N LEU A 504 36.52 0.68 20.48
CA LEU A 504 36.13 1.04 21.86
C LEU A 504 36.00 -0.19 22.79
N PRO A 505 37.11 -0.87 23.13
CA PRO A 505 37.09 -2.14 23.87
C PRO A 505 36.49 -2.05 25.28
N GLU A 506 36.53 -0.88 25.92
CA GLU A 506 35.95 -0.65 27.26
C GLU A 506 34.41 -0.69 27.29
N LYS A 507 33.74 -0.48 26.14
CA LYS A 507 32.27 -0.50 25.99
C LYS A 507 31.76 -1.72 25.21
N ALA A 508 32.64 -2.67 24.92
CA ALA A 508 32.34 -3.77 24.03
C ALA A 508 31.15 -4.64 24.48
N GLU A 509 30.91 -4.80 25.79
CA GLU A 509 29.77 -5.57 26.32
C GLU A 509 28.42 -4.88 26.10
N LEU A 510 28.36 -3.55 26.30
CA LEU A 510 27.15 -2.74 26.08
C LEU A 510 26.83 -2.63 24.58
N MET A 511 27.86 -2.37 23.76
CA MET A 511 27.70 -2.35 22.29
C MET A 511 27.29 -3.71 21.74
N ARG A 512 27.76 -4.83 22.34
CA ARG A 512 27.28 -6.18 22.02
C ARG A 512 25.77 -6.33 22.27
N GLN A 513 25.28 -5.82 23.40
CA GLN A 513 23.84 -5.87 23.74
C GLN A 513 23.01 -5.03 22.76
N GLU A 514 23.45 -3.80 22.44
CA GLU A 514 22.79 -2.94 21.46
C GLU A 514 22.76 -3.56 20.05
N ILE A 515 23.88 -4.15 19.61
CA ILE A 515 23.94 -4.86 18.32
C ILE A 515 22.95 -6.02 18.29
N GLU A 516 22.80 -6.76 19.39
CA GLU A 516 21.86 -7.87 19.47
C GLU A 516 20.39 -7.39 19.45
N GLU A 517 20.07 -6.28 20.11
CA GLU A 517 18.74 -5.66 20.04
C GLU A 517 18.42 -5.14 18.62
N ILE A 518 19.37 -4.49 17.96
CA ILE A 518 19.23 -4.02 16.58
C ILE A 518 19.00 -5.19 15.63
N LYS A 519 19.74 -6.29 15.78
CA LYS A 519 19.50 -7.54 15.01
C LYS A 519 18.11 -8.09 15.25
N LYS A 520 17.67 -8.11 16.51
CA LYS A 520 16.34 -8.61 16.87
C LYS A 520 15.23 -7.74 16.27
N MET A 521 15.36 -6.42 16.30
CA MET A 521 14.37 -5.53 15.67
C MET A 521 14.32 -5.69 14.16
N ASN A 522 15.48 -5.73 13.48
CA ASN A 522 15.51 -5.95 12.04
C ASN A 522 14.97 -7.32 11.65
N GLN A 523 15.19 -8.35 12.46
CA GLN A 523 14.58 -9.66 12.24
C GLN A 523 13.05 -9.58 12.30
N LEU A 524 12.49 -8.90 13.31
CA LEU A 524 11.04 -8.68 13.41
C LEU A 524 10.48 -7.90 12.22
N GLU A 525 11.19 -6.87 11.76
CA GLU A 525 10.81 -6.09 10.59
C GLU A 525 10.86 -6.93 9.30
N MET A 526 11.93 -7.70 9.08
CA MET A 526 12.06 -8.61 7.94
C MET A 526 11.01 -9.72 7.96
N ASP A 527 10.66 -10.24 9.13
CA ASP A 527 9.60 -11.23 9.28
C ASP A 527 8.23 -10.63 8.96
N ALA A 528 7.94 -9.42 9.44
CA ALA A 528 6.70 -8.70 9.11
C ALA A 528 6.59 -8.42 7.60
N ILE A 529 7.67 -7.95 6.97
CA ILE A 529 7.73 -7.73 5.51
C ILE A 529 7.53 -9.05 4.77
N THR A 530 8.20 -10.13 5.20
CA THR A 530 8.07 -11.45 4.58
C THR A 530 6.65 -12.00 4.72
N GLN A 531 6.01 -11.80 5.87
CA GLN A 531 4.63 -12.22 6.12
C GLN A 531 3.66 -11.43 5.23
N ASN A 532 3.84 -10.11 5.12
CA ASN A 532 3.06 -9.25 4.22
C ASN A 532 3.23 -9.66 2.74
N GLN A 533 4.46 -9.92 2.31
CA GLN A 533 4.75 -10.41 0.95
C GLN A 533 4.14 -11.80 0.68
N LYS A 534 4.15 -12.70 1.67
CA LYS A 534 3.49 -14.02 1.56
C LYS A 534 1.97 -13.90 1.49
N ALA A 535 1.36 -13.07 2.32
CA ALA A 535 -0.07 -12.79 2.30
C ALA A 535 -0.49 -12.24 0.93
N LEU A 536 0.27 -11.27 0.41
CA LEU A 536 0.09 -10.70 -0.92
C LEU A 536 0.12 -11.78 -2.01
N LEU A 537 1.13 -12.66 -1.98
CA LEU A 537 1.24 -13.75 -2.94
C LEU A 537 0.07 -14.75 -2.83
N HIS A 538 -0.42 -15.00 -1.62
CA HIS A 538 -1.54 -15.89 -1.36
C HIS A 538 -2.85 -15.33 -1.90
N VAL A 539 -3.13 -14.04 -1.66
CA VAL A 539 -4.31 -13.34 -2.19
C VAL A 539 -4.33 -13.39 -3.72
N TYR A 540 -3.20 -13.09 -4.38
CA TYR A 540 -3.11 -13.16 -5.83
C TYR A 540 -3.30 -14.57 -6.38
N LYS A 541 -2.73 -15.60 -5.73
CA LYS A 541 -2.95 -17.00 -6.13
C LYS A 541 -4.40 -17.42 -5.99
N ARG A 542 -5.07 -17.01 -4.90
CA ARG A 542 -6.48 -17.31 -4.66
C ARG A 542 -7.37 -16.65 -5.71
N LYS A 543 -7.16 -15.37 -5.99
CA LYS A 543 -7.84 -14.64 -7.06
C LYS A 543 -7.64 -15.27 -8.43
N ALA A 544 -6.40 -15.63 -8.78
CA ALA A 544 -6.11 -16.29 -10.05
C ALA A 544 -6.88 -17.62 -10.18
N ALA A 545 -6.95 -18.40 -9.09
CA ALA A 545 -7.72 -19.64 -9.06
C ALA A 545 -9.23 -19.39 -9.20
N GLU A 546 -9.76 -18.35 -8.55
CA GLU A 546 -11.18 -17.99 -8.59
C GLU A 546 -11.60 -17.48 -9.98
N HIS A 547 -10.80 -16.60 -10.59
CA HIS A 547 -11.00 -16.12 -11.96
C HIS A 547 -10.93 -17.28 -12.96
N LYS A 548 -9.97 -18.21 -12.80
CA LYS A 548 -9.88 -19.43 -13.61
C LYS A 548 -11.11 -20.32 -13.45
N LYS A 549 -11.66 -20.43 -12.23
CA LYS A 549 -12.88 -21.21 -11.95
C LYS A 549 -14.10 -20.58 -12.63
N GLN A 550 -14.26 -19.26 -12.56
CA GLN A 550 -15.35 -18.54 -13.25
C GLN A 550 -15.27 -18.71 -14.77
N MET A 551 -14.07 -18.58 -15.35
CA MET A 551 -13.87 -18.75 -16.80
C MET A 551 -14.14 -20.19 -17.26
N ASN A 552 -13.72 -21.18 -16.48
CA ASN A 552 -14.02 -22.58 -16.76
C ASN A 552 -15.52 -22.88 -16.69
N ALA A 553 -16.25 -22.27 -15.75
CA ALA A 553 -17.71 -22.40 -15.67
C ALA A 553 -18.39 -21.83 -16.94
N LEU A 554 -17.89 -20.71 -17.46
CA LEU A 554 -18.38 -20.13 -18.72
C LEU A 554 -18.16 -21.08 -19.91
N MET A 555 -17.02 -21.77 -19.94
CA MET A 555 -16.69 -22.77 -20.96
C MET A 555 -17.62 -23.99 -20.92
N VAL A 556 -18.03 -24.43 -19.71
CA VAL A 556 -18.98 -25.54 -19.53
C VAL A 556 -20.35 -25.19 -20.13
N VAL A 557 -20.88 -24.00 -19.81
CA VAL A 557 -22.17 -23.51 -20.36
C VAL A 557 -22.17 -23.46 -21.89
N LEU A 558 -21.03 -23.10 -22.50
CA LEU A 558 -20.88 -23.11 -23.94
C LEU A 558 -20.86 -24.53 -24.51
N ASN A 559 -20.11 -25.46 -23.91
CA ASN A 559 -20.07 -26.86 -24.35
C ASN A 559 -21.45 -27.52 -24.34
N GLU A 560 -22.31 -27.19 -23.37
CA GLU A 560 -23.69 -27.68 -23.31
C GLU A 560 -24.53 -27.17 -24.50
N ARG A 561 -24.36 -25.90 -24.91
CA ARG A 561 -25.00 -25.36 -26.12
C ARG A 561 -24.48 -26.03 -27.41
N SER A 562 -23.19 -26.38 -27.47
CA SER A 562 -22.58 -27.05 -28.63
C SER A 562 -23.21 -28.39 -28.95
N GLN A 563 -23.52 -29.20 -27.94
CA GLN A 563 -24.03 -30.56 -28.12
C GLN A 563 -25.45 -30.56 -28.70
N ALA A 564 -26.26 -29.55 -28.38
CA ALA A 564 -27.61 -29.39 -28.92
C ALA A 564 -27.62 -29.15 -30.44
N HIS A 565 -26.63 -28.42 -30.99
CA HIS A 565 -26.57 -28.12 -32.43
C HIS A 565 -26.04 -29.30 -33.27
N VAL A 566 -25.12 -30.12 -32.76
CA VAL A 566 -24.54 -31.25 -33.49
C VAL A 566 -25.60 -32.30 -33.86
N GLN A 567 -26.59 -32.51 -33.00
CA GLN A 567 -27.68 -33.48 -33.23
C GLN A 567 -28.61 -33.11 -34.41
N VAL A 568 -28.57 -31.87 -34.90
CA VAL A 568 -29.46 -31.37 -35.97
C VAL A 568 -28.82 -31.44 -37.36
N VAL A 569 -27.48 -31.45 -37.47
CA VAL A 569 -26.75 -31.28 -38.74
C VAL A 569 -26.57 -32.59 -39.53
N GLU A 570 -26.30 -33.71 -38.86
CA GLU A 570 -26.06 -35.01 -39.51
C GLU A 570 -27.24 -35.48 -40.39
N PRO A 571 -28.52 -35.31 -39.97
CA PRO A 571 -29.66 -35.69 -40.81
C PRO A 571 -29.79 -34.84 -42.09
N LEU A 572 -29.42 -33.56 -42.08
CA LEU A 572 -29.62 -32.63 -43.21
C LEU A 572 -28.61 -32.86 -44.34
N CYS A 573 -27.34 -33.15 -44.04
CA CYS A 573 -26.35 -33.53 -45.06
C CYS A 573 -26.76 -34.81 -45.83
N MET A 574 -27.44 -35.72 -45.14
CA MET A 574 -27.94 -36.97 -45.74
C MET A 574 -29.07 -36.69 -46.74
N VAL A 575 -29.95 -35.73 -46.45
CA VAL A 575 -31.03 -35.28 -47.35
C VAL A 575 -30.46 -34.59 -48.61
N MET A 576 -29.45 -33.74 -48.46
CA MET A 576 -28.81 -33.05 -49.60
C MET A 576 -28.12 -34.03 -50.57
N THR A 577 -27.50 -35.09 -50.02
CA THR A 577 -26.88 -36.16 -50.83
C THR A 577 -27.93 -36.94 -51.62
N LEU A 578 -29.09 -37.23 -51.02
CA LEU A 578 -30.21 -37.90 -51.67
C LEU A 578 -30.83 -37.04 -52.78
N LEU A 579 -30.98 -35.73 -52.56
CA LEU A 579 -31.51 -34.78 -53.55
C LEU A 579 -30.56 -34.59 -54.76
N CYS A 580 -29.25 -34.56 -54.53
CA CYS A 580 -28.26 -34.51 -55.62
C CYS A 580 -28.17 -35.83 -56.41
N MET A 581 -28.31 -36.99 -55.75
CA MET A 581 -28.34 -38.29 -56.42
C MET A 581 -29.58 -38.49 -57.29
N GLN A 582 -30.74 -37.98 -56.88
CA GLN A 582 -31.96 -37.98 -57.71
C GLN A 582 -31.82 -37.15 -59.00
N HIS A 583 -30.94 -36.15 -59.01
CA HIS A 583 -30.68 -35.31 -60.19
C HIS A 583 -29.61 -35.90 -61.13
N SER A 584 -28.82 -36.88 -60.67
CA SER A 584 -27.79 -37.56 -61.46
C SER A 584 -28.35 -38.73 -62.29
N CYS A 585 -29.65 -39.02 -62.15
CA CYS A 585 -30.37 -40.12 -62.78
C CYS A 585 -31.52 -39.59 -63.66
N ASP A 586 -31.25 -38.67 -64.59
CA ASP A 586 -32.13 -38.48 -65.75
C ASP A 586 -31.56 -39.32 -66.92
N PRO A 587 -32.31 -40.30 -67.47
CA PRO A 587 -31.82 -41.12 -68.57
C PRO A 587 -31.88 -40.33 -69.90
N CYS A 588 -30.76 -40.30 -70.64
CA CYS A 588 -30.79 -40.16 -72.09
C CYS A 588 -31.15 -41.50 -72.74
#